data_AF-A0A7C3HKL1-F1
#
_entry.id   AF-A0A7C3HKL1-F1
#
_cell.length_a   1.000
_cell.length_b   1.000
_cell.length_c   1.000
_cell.angle_alpha   90.00
_cell.angle_beta   90.00
_cell.angle_gamma   90.00
#
_symmetry.space_group_name_H-M   'P 1'
#
loop_
_entity.id
_entity.type
_entity.pdbx_description
1 polymer ?
#
loop_
_entity_poly.entity_id
_entity_poly.type
_entity_poly.pdbx_seq_one_letter_code
_entity_poly.pdbx_strand_id
1 'polypeptide(L)'
;MTTAMRACAEEIRQCWIRCDAALAAGDAEAANDSFGRVFEIVDGFPVQDEDVPALALLCILTWVKVALALEEAGQNDPALEAQAHIFELLDTYWLLEEEERALPGPGAQEFAGLESPESTELLGRLYLLCSRYGRKDTLFWGRCFMEFDRKTQVNGAVN
;
A
#
# COMPACT_ATOMS: atom_id res chain seq x y z
N MET A 1 -6.37 -0.58 -15.01
CA MET A 1 -7.20 -0.46 -13.80
C MET A 1 -8.63 -0.07 -14.14
N THR A 2 -9.56 -0.92 -13.73
CA THR A 2 -11.01 -0.80 -13.93
C THR A 2 -11.68 0.17 -12.96
N THR A 3 -12.93 0.55 -13.25
CA THR A 3 -13.77 1.31 -12.31
C THR A 3 -14.04 0.53 -11.02
N ALA A 4 -14.18 -0.81 -11.12
CA ALA A 4 -14.38 -1.66 -9.96
C ALA A 4 -13.16 -1.63 -9.03
N MET A 5 -11.95 -1.68 -9.58
CA MET A 5 -10.72 -1.59 -8.80
C MET A 5 -10.55 -0.22 -8.14
N ARG A 6 -10.98 0.87 -8.78
CA ARG A 6 -11.01 2.20 -8.12
C ARG A 6 -11.95 2.24 -6.92
N ALA A 7 -13.12 1.61 -7.02
CA ALA A 7 -14.04 1.50 -5.90
C ALA A 7 -13.46 0.63 -4.77
N CYS A 8 -12.86 -0.51 -5.12
CA CYS A 8 -12.13 -1.37 -4.18
C CYS A 8 -11.02 -0.61 -3.43
N ALA A 9 -10.20 0.15 -4.17
CA ALA A 9 -9.15 0.98 -3.57
C ALA A 9 -9.72 2.00 -2.58
N GLU A 10 -10.85 2.62 -2.89
CA GLU A 10 -11.51 3.55 -1.99
C GLU A 10 -12.02 2.86 -0.72
N GLU A 11 -12.64 1.68 -0.83
CA GLU A 11 -13.08 0.91 0.34
C GLU A 11 -11.90 0.52 1.25
N ILE A 12 -10.77 0.12 0.67
CA ILE A 12 -9.54 -0.19 1.42
C ILE A 12 -9.01 1.06 2.14
N ARG A 13 -8.99 2.22 1.49
CA ARG A 13 -8.59 3.49 2.13
C ARG A 13 -9.49 3.85 3.29
N GLN A 14 -10.80 3.68 3.16
CA GLN A 14 -11.73 3.92 4.26
C GLN A 14 -11.46 3.01 5.45
N CYS A 15 -11.01 1.77 5.22
CA CYS A 15 -10.57 0.88 6.29
C CYS A 15 -9.29 1.40 6.96
N TRP A 16 -8.32 1.89 6.19
CA TRP A 16 -7.11 2.50 6.75
C TRP A 16 -7.43 3.71 7.63
N ILE A 17 -8.31 4.62 7.16
CA ILE A 17 -8.71 5.81 7.93
C ILE A 17 -9.40 5.41 9.24
N ARG A 18 -10.28 4.41 9.21
CA ARG A 18 -10.94 3.89 10.41
C ARG A 18 -9.96 3.25 11.38
N CYS A 19 -8.97 2.53 10.86
CA CYS A 19 -7.89 1.97 11.67
C CYS A 19 -7.11 3.08 12.39
N ASP A 20 -6.71 4.15 11.71
CA ASP A 20 -5.99 5.26 12.34
C ASP A 20 -6.84 5.93 13.43
N ALA A 21 -8.12 6.13 13.17
CA ALA A 21 -9.05 6.69 14.15
C ALA A 21 -9.19 5.78 15.39
N ALA A 22 -9.25 4.46 15.20
CA ALA A 22 -9.31 3.48 16.29
C ALA A 22 -8.02 3.44 17.11
N LEU A 23 -6.86 3.43 16.45
CA LEU A 23 -5.54 3.48 17.11
C LEU A 23 -5.37 4.77 17.92
N ALA A 24 -5.77 5.92 17.37
CA ALA A 24 -5.73 7.20 18.07
C ALA A 24 -6.65 7.23 19.30
N ALA A 25 -7.73 6.44 19.30
CA ALA A 25 -8.63 6.27 20.43
C ALA A 25 -8.14 5.20 21.44
N GLY A 26 -7.06 4.47 21.14
CA GLY A 26 -6.58 3.34 21.94
C GLY A 26 -7.46 2.08 21.82
N ASP A 27 -8.26 1.98 20.76
CA ASP A 27 -9.17 0.86 20.50
C ASP A 27 -8.52 -0.15 19.54
N ALA A 28 -7.78 -1.10 20.12
CA ALA A 28 -7.10 -2.14 19.36
C ALA A 28 -8.06 -3.14 18.69
N GLU A 29 -9.25 -3.36 19.24
CA GLU A 29 -10.25 -4.26 18.67
C GLU A 29 -10.82 -3.66 17.38
N ALA A 30 -11.24 -2.40 17.42
CA ALA A 30 -11.75 -1.71 16.24
C ALA A 30 -10.68 -1.51 15.14
N ALA A 31 -9.41 -1.34 15.54
CA ALA A 31 -8.29 -1.30 14.60
C ALA A 31 -8.11 -2.65 13.88
N ASN A 32 -8.15 -3.76 14.63
CA ASN A 32 -8.06 -5.11 14.07
C ASN A 32 -9.23 -5.44 13.16
N ASP A 33 -10.46 -5.06 13.53
CA ASP A 33 -11.65 -5.23 12.68
C ASP A 33 -11.50 -4.48 11.36
N SER A 34 -10.95 -3.26 11.42
CA SER A 34 -10.69 -2.45 10.22
C SER A 34 -9.63 -3.09 9.31
N PHE A 35 -8.57 -3.67 9.86
CA PHE A 35 -7.60 -4.43 9.08
C PHE A 35 -8.19 -5.72 8.51
N GLY A 36 -8.95 -6.48 9.30
CA GLY A 36 -9.63 -7.69 8.86
C GLY A 36 -10.54 -7.43 7.66
N ARG A 37 -11.26 -6.31 7.68
CA ARG A 37 -12.14 -5.91 6.57
C ARG A 37 -11.39 -5.69 5.25
N VAL A 38 -10.14 -5.21 5.28
CA VAL A 38 -9.34 -5.06 4.05
C VAL A 38 -9.14 -6.42 3.39
N PHE A 39 -8.82 -7.47 4.15
CA PHE A 39 -8.61 -8.80 3.61
C PHE A 39 -9.90 -9.41 3.05
N GLU A 40 -11.05 -9.15 3.67
CA GLU A 40 -12.35 -9.55 3.11
C GLU A 40 -12.65 -8.86 1.77
N ILE A 41 -12.31 -7.56 1.65
CA ILE A 41 -12.48 -6.80 0.41
C ILE A 41 -11.60 -7.39 -0.70
N VAL A 42 -10.33 -7.67 -0.38
CA VAL A 42 -9.38 -8.25 -1.33
C VAL A 42 -9.81 -9.65 -1.78
N ASP A 43 -10.21 -10.52 -0.84
CA ASP A 43 -10.64 -11.90 -1.14
C ASP A 43 -11.93 -11.96 -1.97
N GLY A 44 -12.83 -10.99 -1.76
CA GLY A 44 -14.08 -10.88 -2.52
C GLY A 44 -13.94 -10.14 -3.86
N PHE A 45 -12.79 -9.55 -4.18
CA PHE A 45 -12.65 -8.72 -5.37
C PHE A 45 -12.55 -9.56 -6.65
N PRO A 46 -13.42 -9.35 -7.67
CA PRO A 46 -13.36 -10.09 -8.92
C PRO A 46 -12.22 -9.56 -9.80
N VAL A 47 -11.00 -9.99 -9.49
CA VAL A 47 -9.76 -9.50 -10.12
C VAL A 47 -9.75 -9.74 -11.63
N GLN A 48 -9.31 -8.73 -12.37
CA GLN A 48 -8.96 -8.80 -13.79
C GLN A 48 -7.46 -8.61 -13.93
N ASP A 49 -6.85 -9.13 -14.99
CA ASP A 49 -5.38 -9.06 -15.20
C ASP A 49 -4.84 -7.62 -15.07
N GLU A 50 -5.55 -6.63 -15.61
CA GLU A 50 -5.16 -5.21 -15.55
C GLU A 50 -5.29 -4.55 -14.16
N ASP A 51 -5.91 -5.24 -13.19
CA ASP A 51 -6.12 -4.80 -11.82
C ASP A 51 -5.12 -5.46 -10.85
N VAL A 52 -4.45 -6.54 -11.26
CA VAL A 52 -3.52 -7.29 -10.41
C VAL A 52 -2.42 -6.40 -9.81
N PRO A 53 -1.72 -5.54 -10.57
CA PRO A 53 -0.67 -4.70 -10.00
C PRO A 53 -1.21 -3.70 -8.97
N ALA A 54 -2.38 -3.12 -9.25
CA ALA A 54 -3.05 -2.16 -8.36
C ALA A 54 -3.49 -2.82 -7.04
N LEU A 55 -4.09 -4.01 -7.13
CA LEU A 55 -4.51 -4.78 -5.96
C LEU A 55 -3.32 -5.25 -5.13
N ALA A 56 -2.25 -5.73 -5.78
CA ALA A 56 -1.02 -6.15 -5.13
C ALA A 56 -0.37 -4.98 -4.36
N LEU A 57 -0.30 -3.79 -4.96
CA LEU A 57 0.20 -2.60 -4.28
C LEU A 57 -0.64 -2.28 -3.03
N LEU A 58 -1.97 -2.29 -3.13
CA LEU A 58 -2.84 -1.99 -1.98
C LEU A 58 -2.67 -3.03 -0.84
N CYS A 59 -2.43 -4.29 -1.18
CA CYS A 59 -2.10 -5.32 -0.18
C CYS A 59 -0.77 -5.02 0.52
N ILE A 60 0.28 -4.67 -0.25
CA ILE A 60 1.59 -4.27 0.29
C ILE A 60 1.44 -3.07 1.23
N LEU A 61 0.74 -2.02 0.80
CA LEU A 61 0.53 -0.82 1.61
C LEU A 61 -0.28 -1.11 2.88
N THR A 62 -1.25 -2.04 2.82
CA THR A 62 -1.97 -2.49 4.01
C THR A 62 -1.04 -3.12 5.02
N TRP A 63 -0.11 -3.99 4.59
CA TRP A 63 0.88 -4.58 5.48
C TRP A 63 1.90 -3.58 6.03
N VAL A 64 2.27 -2.56 5.24
CA VAL A 64 3.05 -1.40 5.75
C VAL A 64 2.29 -0.74 6.91
N LYS A 65 0.98 -0.54 6.76
CA LYS A 65 0.15 0.05 7.81
C LYS A 65 0.06 -0.84 9.06
N VAL A 66 -0.13 -2.15 8.87
CA VAL A 66 -0.12 -3.13 9.99
C VAL A 66 1.20 -3.08 10.74
N ALA A 67 2.34 -3.09 10.04
CA ALA A 67 3.65 -3.02 10.65
C ALA A 67 3.82 -1.74 11.48
N LEU A 68 3.40 -0.58 10.95
CA LEU A 68 3.45 0.70 11.69
C LEU A 68 2.58 0.68 12.95
N ALA A 69 1.35 0.16 12.86
CA ALA A 69 0.45 0.05 13.99
C ALA A 69 1.04 -0.84 15.11
N LEU A 70 1.70 -1.95 14.73
CA LEU A 70 2.37 -2.84 15.66
C LEU A 70 3.60 -2.18 16.30
N GLU A 71 4.41 -1.44 15.54
CA GLU A 71 5.53 -0.66 16.07
C GLU A 71 5.05 0.40 17.08
N GLU A 72 3.99 1.15 16.76
CA GLU A 72 3.40 2.18 17.62
C GLU A 72 2.80 1.59 18.90
N ALA A 73 2.25 0.37 18.83
CA ALA A 73 1.77 -0.38 19.99
C ALA A 73 2.90 -1.03 20.82
N GLY A 74 4.17 -0.88 20.42
CA GLY A 74 5.32 -1.49 21.09
C GLY A 74 5.47 -3.00 20.86
N GLN A 75 4.74 -3.56 19.89
CA GLN A 75 4.79 -4.97 19.51
C GLN A 75 5.90 -5.21 18.48
N ASN A 76 7.15 -5.10 18.92
CA ASN A 76 8.31 -5.13 18.03
C ASN A 76 8.48 -6.45 17.26
N ASP A 77 8.31 -7.61 17.90
CA ASP A 77 8.47 -8.90 17.21
C ASP A 77 7.39 -9.09 16.13
N PRO A 78 6.08 -8.88 16.42
CA PRO A 78 5.04 -8.87 15.37
C PRO A 78 5.27 -7.84 14.27
N ALA A 79 5.78 -6.66 14.59
CA ALA A 79 6.10 -5.64 13.59
C ALA A 79 7.20 -6.10 12.62
N LEU A 80 8.22 -6.80 13.13
CA LEU A 80 9.28 -7.39 12.30
C LEU A 80 8.73 -8.51 11.41
N GLU A 81 7.83 -9.33 11.91
CA GLU A 81 7.14 -10.37 11.11
C GLU A 81 6.30 -9.73 9.99
N ALA A 82 5.54 -8.68 10.29
CA ALA A 82 4.80 -7.93 9.28
C ALA A 82 5.74 -7.31 8.24
N GLN A 83 6.91 -6.77 8.64
CA GLN A 83 7.93 -6.27 7.70
C GLN A 83 8.50 -7.35 6.80
N ALA A 84 8.78 -8.54 7.34
CA ALA A 84 9.22 -9.67 6.55
C ALA A 84 8.18 -10.04 5.48
N HIS A 85 6.89 -10.04 5.85
CA HIS A 85 5.81 -10.32 4.93
C HIS A 85 5.67 -9.25 3.82
N ILE A 86 5.89 -7.97 4.14
CA ILE A 86 5.98 -6.91 3.11
C ILE A 86 7.04 -7.27 2.06
N PHE A 87 8.21 -7.77 2.49
CA PHE A 87 9.27 -8.15 1.56
C PHE A 87 8.92 -9.37 0.71
N GLU A 88 8.24 -10.37 1.27
CA GLU A 88 7.73 -11.51 0.51
C GLU A 88 6.75 -11.07 -0.59
N LEU A 89 5.84 -10.13 -0.26
CA LEU A 89 4.89 -9.57 -1.22
C LEU A 89 5.59 -8.75 -2.30
N LEU A 90 6.62 -7.96 -1.94
CA LEU A 90 7.42 -7.23 -2.92
C LEU A 90 8.18 -8.16 -3.85
N ASP A 91 8.79 -9.21 -3.33
CA ASP A 91 9.50 -10.19 -4.15
C ASP A 91 8.53 -10.91 -5.11
N THR A 92 7.33 -11.24 -4.63
CA THR A 92 6.25 -11.80 -5.46
C THR A 92 5.79 -10.83 -6.54
N TYR A 93 5.60 -9.55 -6.20
CA TYR A 93 5.26 -8.50 -7.16
C TYR A 93 6.28 -8.42 -8.29
N TRP A 94 7.57 -8.46 -7.95
CA TRP A 94 8.63 -8.40 -8.96
C TRP A 94 8.73 -9.65 -9.82
N LEU A 95 8.38 -10.83 -9.31
CA LEU A 95 8.31 -12.05 -10.12
C LEU A 95 7.19 -11.96 -11.18
N LEU A 96 6.04 -11.40 -10.82
CA LEU A 96 4.94 -11.16 -11.76
C LEU A 96 5.37 -10.19 -12.88
N GLU A 97 6.08 -9.13 -12.52
CA GLU A 97 6.60 -8.15 -13.50
C GLU A 97 7.74 -8.71 -14.39
N GLU A 98 8.63 -9.56 -13.83
CA GLU A 98 9.71 -10.21 -14.59
C GLU A 98 9.16 -11.22 -15.62
N GLU A 99 8.03 -11.88 -15.36
CA GLU A 99 7.35 -12.77 -16.31
C GLU A 99 6.59 -11.99 -17.40
N GLU A 100 6.13 -10.77 -17.15
CA GLU A 100 5.30 -9.99 -18.08
C GLU A 100 6.03 -8.90 -18.91
N ARG A 101 7.19 -8.35 -18.50
CA ARG A 101 7.86 -7.28 -19.29
C ARG A 101 9.39 -7.29 -19.26
N ALA A 102 9.97 -7.41 -20.45
CA ALA A 102 11.27 -6.82 -20.78
C ALA A 102 11.04 -5.36 -21.23
N LEU A 103 11.23 -4.36 -20.37
CA LEU A 103 11.67 -2.98 -20.68
C LEU A 103 11.52 -2.06 -19.43
N PRO A 104 12.44 -1.10 -19.20
CA PRO A 104 12.32 -0.11 -18.14
C PRO A 104 11.35 0.98 -18.60
N GLY A 105 10.07 0.83 -18.28
CA GLY A 105 9.04 1.85 -18.50
C GLY A 105 9.00 2.92 -17.39
N PRO A 106 8.46 4.12 -17.67
CA PRO A 106 8.33 5.18 -16.69
C PRO A 106 7.38 4.75 -15.57
N GLY A 107 7.66 5.19 -14.34
CA GLY A 107 6.97 4.71 -13.13
C GLY A 107 5.43 4.81 -13.16
N ALA A 108 4.83 4.02 -12.26
CA ALA A 108 3.49 4.16 -11.66
C ALA A 108 2.26 4.31 -12.59
N GLN A 109 2.36 4.13 -13.91
CA GLN A 109 1.17 4.22 -14.78
C GLN A 109 0.09 3.20 -14.42
N GLU A 110 0.47 1.99 -13.99
CA GLU A 110 -0.45 0.97 -13.51
C GLU A 110 -1.17 1.34 -12.20
N PHE A 111 -0.64 2.32 -11.46
CA PHE A 111 -1.21 2.83 -10.22
C PHE A 111 -2.04 4.12 -10.42
N ALA A 112 -2.22 4.57 -11.66
CA ALA A 112 -2.95 5.81 -11.94
C ALA A 112 -4.41 5.74 -11.44
N GLY A 113 -4.79 6.64 -10.53
CA GLY A 113 -6.07 6.65 -9.82
C GLY A 113 -5.99 6.12 -8.38
N LEU A 114 -4.83 5.60 -7.96
CA LEU A 114 -4.59 5.19 -6.58
C LEU A 114 -4.10 6.34 -5.70
N GLU A 115 -3.75 7.49 -6.26
CA GLU A 115 -3.19 8.62 -5.52
C GLU A 115 -4.19 9.18 -4.51
N SER A 116 -3.84 9.10 -3.22
CA SER A 116 -4.58 9.67 -2.09
C SER A 116 -3.58 10.02 -0.99
N PRO A 117 -3.91 10.92 -0.04
CA PRO A 117 -3.03 11.21 1.10
C PRO A 117 -2.56 9.95 1.84
N GLU A 118 -3.47 9.02 2.09
CA GLU A 118 -3.21 7.76 2.80
C GLU A 118 -2.25 6.87 2.00
N SER A 119 -2.50 6.74 0.70
CA SER A 119 -1.68 5.90 -0.19
C SER A 119 -0.28 6.51 -0.37
N THR A 120 -0.19 7.85 -0.47
CA THR A 120 1.07 8.60 -0.55
C THR A 120 1.89 8.42 0.72
N GLU A 121 1.28 8.54 1.90
CA GLU A 121 1.98 8.33 3.17
C GLU A 121 2.56 6.90 3.24
N LEU A 122 1.73 5.89 2.99
CA LEU A 122 2.16 4.49 3.06
C LEU A 122 3.24 4.15 2.03
N LEU A 123 3.17 4.75 0.83
CA LEU A 123 4.25 4.63 -0.17
C LEU A 123 5.56 5.27 0.30
N GLY A 124 5.49 6.42 0.97
CA GLY A 124 6.66 7.05 1.59
C GLY A 124 7.29 6.14 2.65
N ARG A 125 6.45 5.49 3.47
CA ARG A 125 6.87 4.51 4.49
C ARG A 125 7.49 3.27 3.85
N LEU A 126 6.88 2.72 2.80
CA LEU A 126 7.43 1.61 2.02
C LEU A 126 8.80 1.96 1.44
N TYR A 127 8.94 3.13 0.82
CA TYR A 127 10.22 3.61 0.28
C TYR A 127 11.30 3.67 1.37
N LEU A 128 11.00 4.26 2.52
CA LEU A 128 11.94 4.35 3.64
C LEU A 128 12.30 2.97 4.21
N LEU A 129 11.33 2.06 4.28
CA LEU A 129 11.55 0.67 4.69
C LEU A 129 12.51 -0.03 3.72
N CYS A 130 12.23 0.00 2.42
CA CYS A 130 13.10 -0.59 1.39
C CYS A 130 14.51 0.01 1.43
N SER A 131 14.62 1.33 1.61
CA SER A 131 15.90 2.05 1.72
C SER A 131 16.70 1.60 2.94
N ARG A 132 16.05 1.48 4.11
CA ARG A 132 16.69 1.02 5.36
C ARG A 132 17.31 -0.37 5.21
N TYR A 133 16.65 -1.27 4.49
CA TYR A 133 17.11 -2.63 4.27
C TYR A 133 17.93 -2.80 2.97
N GLY A 134 18.24 -1.71 2.25
CA GLY A 134 19.12 -1.74 1.07
C GLY A 134 18.55 -2.51 -0.12
N ARG A 135 17.22 -2.57 -0.29
CA ARG A 135 16.59 -3.37 -1.34
C ARG A 135 16.81 -2.79 -2.75
N LYS A 136 16.90 -3.66 -3.75
CA LYS A 136 17.15 -3.30 -5.17
C LYS A 136 16.06 -2.41 -5.78
N ASP A 137 14.84 -2.52 -5.28
CA ASP A 137 13.64 -1.83 -5.75
C ASP A 137 13.37 -0.48 -5.06
N THR A 138 14.23 -0.08 -4.12
CA THR A 138 14.12 1.19 -3.38
C THR A 138 13.87 2.39 -4.29
N LEU A 139 14.63 2.52 -5.40
CA LEU A 139 14.48 3.66 -6.31
C LEU A 139 13.16 3.65 -7.08
N PHE A 140 12.58 2.47 -7.33
CA PHE A 140 11.27 2.36 -7.98
C PHE A 140 10.18 2.91 -7.05
N TRP A 141 10.15 2.47 -5.80
CA TRP A 141 9.19 2.95 -4.80
C TRP A 141 9.35 4.44 -4.50
N GLY A 142 10.59 4.95 -4.45
CA GLY A 142 10.85 6.38 -4.32
C GLY A 142 10.28 7.21 -5.48
N ARG A 143 10.34 6.71 -6.72
CA ARG A 143 9.70 7.37 -7.88
C ARG A 143 8.18 7.34 -7.78
N CYS A 144 7.59 6.21 -7.39
CA CYS A 144 6.14 6.09 -7.20
C CYS A 144 5.64 7.07 -6.13
N PHE A 145 6.34 7.16 -4.99
CA PHE A 145 6.04 8.12 -3.93
C PHE A 145 6.08 9.57 -4.44
N MET A 146 7.16 9.98 -5.13
CA MET A 146 7.25 11.35 -5.67
C MET A 146 6.16 11.67 -6.68
N GLU A 147 5.73 10.68 -7.48
CA GLU A 147 4.63 10.88 -8.42
C GLU A 147 3.29 11.07 -7.70
N PHE A 148 3.01 10.23 -6.70
CA PHE A 148 1.83 10.32 -5.85
C PHE A 148 1.78 11.66 -5.12
N ASP A 149 2.87 12.02 -4.43
CA ASP A 149 3.00 13.27 -3.68
C ASP A 149 2.74 14.50 -4.57
N ARG A 150 3.37 14.53 -5.77
CA ARG A 150 3.14 15.61 -6.74
C ARG A 150 1.68 15.71 -7.15
N LYS A 151 1.00 14.59 -7.43
CA LYS A 151 -0.42 14.59 -7.83
C LYS A 151 -1.33 14.99 -6.67
N THR A 152 -1.05 14.55 -5.45
CA THR A 152 -1.82 14.96 -4.26
C THR A 152 -1.66 16.44 -3.94
N GLN A 153 -0.46 17.01 -4.09
CA GLN A 153 -0.21 18.44 -3.89
C GLN A 153 -0.90 19.32 -4.94
N VAL A 154 -0.89 18.90 -6.21
CA VAL A 154 -1.59 19.61 -7.29
C VAL A 154 -3.11 19.64 -7.05
N ASN A 155 -3.69 18.55 -6.57
CA ASN A 155 -5.11 18.48 -6.24
C ASN A 155 -5.46 19.21 -4.95
N GLY A 156 -4.53 19.35 -4.01
CA GLY A 156 -4.70 20.12 -2.77
C GLY A 156 -4.60 21.65 -2.95
N ALA A 157 -3.95 22.11 -4.02
CA ALA A 157 -3.83 23.53 -4.37
C ALA A 157 -5.07 24.13 -5.06
N VAL A 158 -6.10 23.32 -5.31
CA VAL A 158 -7.42 23.77 -5.79
C VAL A 158 -8.36 23.86 -4.58
N ASN A 159 -8.16 24.87 -3.74
CA ASN A 159 -9.13 25.32 -2.73
C ASN A 159 -8.99 26.84 -2.53
#